data_AF-A0A1N6SSC9-F1
#
_entry.id   AF-A0A1N6SSC9-F1
#
_cell.length_a   1.000
_cell.length_b   1.000
_cell.length_c   1.000
_cell.angle_alpha   90.00
_cell.angle_beta   90.00
_cell.angle_gamma   90.00
#
_symmetry.space_group_name_H-M   'P 1'
#
loop_
_entity.id
_entity.type
_entity.pdbx_description
1 polymer ?
#
loop_
_entity_poly.entity_id
_entity_poly.type
_entity_poly.pdbx_seq_one_letter_code
_entity_poly.pdbx_strand_id
1 'polypeptide(L)'
;MKSLVILLIVFTSISTKAQLKIYGGKNHDQFLGCMSCDTEDSNSIWSSYSDYGSMHNANSIWNPDGKYGSKTSDFSPFNKRAKYPPVILDRSGKSHGYITINEKFPNRAPKGGMADNICKWRDDIIEDIPGYYNRLYRPKN
;
A
#
# COMPACT_ATOMS: atom_id res chain seq x y z
N MET A 1 -33.02 -49.68 8.59
CA MET A 1 -31.60 -49.39 8.84
C MET A 1 -31.36 -47.94 8.50
N LYS A 2 -31.07 -47.09 9.50
CA LYS A 2 -30.92 -45.64 9.37
C LYS A 2 -29.43 -45.33 9.16
N SER A 3 -29.03 -44.92 7.96
CA SER A 3 -27.66 -44.48 7.70
C SER A 3 -27.55 -42.99 8.00
N LEU A 4 -26.84 -42.65 9.08
CA LEU A 4 -26.54 -41.27 9.47
C LEU A 4 -25.25 -40.85 8.75
N VAL A 5 -25.36 -39.98 7.74
CA VAL A 5 -24.19 -39.38 7.08
C VAL A 5 -23.81 -38.13 7.87
N ILE A 6 -22.70 -38.19 8.60
CA ILE A 6 -22.14 -37.04 9.31
C ILE A 6 -21.26 -36.27 8.32
N LEU A 7 -21.76 -35.13 7.85
CA LEU A 7 -21.01 -34.19 7.01
C LEU A 7 -20.03 -33.40 7.90
N LEU A 8 -18.75 -33.79 7.90
CA LEU A 8 -17.69 -33.05 8.59
C LEU A 8 -17.42 -31.73 7.84
N ILE A 9 -17.98 -30.63 8.32
CA ILE A 9 -17.63 -29.28 7.85
C ILE A 9 -16.27 -28.93 8.46
N VAL A 10 -15.20 -29.08 7.67
CA VAL A 10 -13.87 -28.60 8.05
C VAL A 10 -13.88 -27.08 7.93
N PHE A 11 -14.05 -26.37 9.05
CA PHE A 11 -13.80 -24.93 9.12
C PHE A 11 -12.30 -24.68 8.95
N THR A 12 -11.87 -24.47 7.71
CA THR A 12 -10.54 -23.94 7.45
C THR A 12 -10.54 -22.48 7.89
N SER A 13 -9.81 -22.18 8.96
CA SER A 13 -9.56 -20.80 9.36
C SER A 13 -8.76 -20.11 8.26
N ILE A 14 -9.43 -19.31 7.43
CA ILE A 14 -8.75 -18.47 6.44
C ILE A 14 -8.01 -17.39 7.23
N SER A 15 -6.72 -17.64 7.51
CA SER A 15 -5.84 -16.62 8.08
C SER A 15 -5.58 -15.58 7.01
N THR A 16 -6.40 -14.53 6.97
CA THR A 16 -6.18 -13.45 6.03
C THR A 16 -5.02 -12.61 6.52
N LYS A 17 -3.92 -12.56 5.75
CA LYS A 17 -2.79 -11.66 6.02
C LYS A 17 -3.32 -10.23 6.26
N ALA A 18 -2.88 -9.60 7.35
CA ALA A 18 -3.27 -8.23 7.67
C ALA A 18 -2.96 -7.33 6.47
N GLN A 19 -3.99 -6.74 5.88
CA GLN A 19 -3.85 -5.84 4.74
C GLN A 19 -3.77 -4.40 5.22
N LEU A 20 -2.75 -3.69 4.74
CA LEU A 20 -2.58 -2.26 4.91
C LEU A 20 -2.83 -1.59 3.57
N LYS A 21 -3.78 -0.66 3.57
CA LYS A 21 -4.28 0.06 2.40
C LYS A 21 -3.95 1.54 2.54
N ILE A 22 -3.68 2.19 1.42
CA ILE A 22 -3.36 3.61 1.35
C ILE A 22 -4.60 4.35 0.86
N TYR A 23 -4.94 5.44 1.55
CA TYR A 23 -6.02 6.33 1.14
C TYR A 23 -5.54 7.77 1.10
N GLY A 24 -5.83 8.48 0.01
CA GLY A 24 -5.48 9.88 -0.20
C GLY A 24 -6.72 10.76 -0.39
N GLY A 25 -6.47 12.00 -0.79
CA GLY A 25 -7.51 13.03 -0.89
C GLY A 25 -7.65 13.79 0.43
N LYS A 26 -8.37 14.91 0.39
CA LYS A 26 -8.53 15.80 1.56
C LYS A 26 -9.23 15.10 2.72
N ASN A 27 -10.14 14.18 2.41
CA ASN A 27 -10.93 13.42 3.38
C ASN A 27 -10.46 11.96 3.52
N HIS A 28 -9.34 11.58 2.89
CA HIS A 28 -8.85 10.20 2.86
C HIS A 28 -9.87 9.17 2.33
N ASP A 29 -10.62 9.57 1.30
CA ASP A 29 -11.68 8.79 0.64
C ASP A 29 -11.24 8.19 -0.70
N GLN A 30 -10.10 8.60 -1.25
CA GLN A 30 -9.54 8.02 -2.47
C GLN A 30 -8.67 6.81 -2.13
N PHE A 31 -9.06 5.62 -2.57
CA PHE A 31 -8.20 4.44 -2.48
C PHE A 31 -7.00 4.56 -3.42
N LEU A 32 -5.80 4.28 -2.91
CA LEU A 32 -4.50 4.39 -3.61
C LEU A 32 -3.73 3.07 -3.64
N GLY A 33 -4.36 1.96 -3.25
CA GLY A 33 -3.78 0.63 -3.31
C GLY A 33 -3.46 -0.01 -1.97
N CYS A 34 -3.05 -1.27 -2.04
CA CYS A 34 -2.65 -2.11 -0.93
C CYS A 34 -1.13 -2.16 -0.85
N MET A 35 -0.53 -1.69 0.24
CA MET A 35 0.92 -1.68 0.42
C MET A 35 1.47 -3.01 0.94
N SER A 36 0.65 -3.85 1.54
CA SER A 36 1.07 -5.15 2.09
C SER A 36 0.70 -6.36 1.21
N CYS A 37 0.07 -6.10 0.05
CA CYS A 37 -0.26 -7.11 -0.96
C CYS A 37 0.96 -7.40 -1.83
N ASP A 38 0.97 -8.54 -2.53
CA ASP A 38 2.09 -8.92 -3.39
C ASP A 38 1.95 -8.38 -4.82
N THR A 39 2.87 -8.72 -5.71
CA THR A 39 2.91 -8.24 -7.10
C THR A 39 1.76 -8.73 -7.98
N GLU A 40 1.05 -9.77 -7.56
CA GLU A 40 -0.03 -10.41 -8.34
C GLU A 40 -1.41 -9.87 -7.95
N ASP A 41 -1.52 -9.18 -6.81
CA ASP A 41 -2.78 -8.60 -6.36
C ASP A 41 -3.15 -7.36 -7.20
N SER A 42 -4.35 -7.37 -7.77
CA SER A 42 -4.90 -6.29 -8.61
C SER A 42 -5.03 -4.93 -7.90
N ASN A 43 -4.99 -4.90 -6.57
CA ASN A 43 -4.99 -3.68 -5.78
C ASN A 43 -3.59 -3.30 -5.28
N SER A 44 -2.55 -4.07 -5.62
CA SER A 44 -1.21 -3.86 -5.08
C SER A 44 -0.55 -2.62 -5.65
N ILE A 45 0.12 -1.86 -4.78
CA ILE A 45 1.05 -0.81 -5.24
C ILE A 45 2.31 -1.42 -5.87
N TRP A 46 2.57 -2.72 -5.70
CA TRP A 46 3.77 -3.39 -6.20
C TRP A 46 3.58 -4.05 -7.56
N SER A 47 2.38 -3.96 -8.14
CA SER A 47 2.07 -4.50 -9.45
C SER A 47 2.11 -3.39 -10.50
N SER A 48 3.08 -3.39 -11.40
CA SER A 48 3.15 -2.41 -12.49
C SER A 48 1.96 -2.46 -13.45
N TYR A 49 1.16 -3.53 -13.39
CA TYR A 49 -0.05 -3.73 -14.20
C TYR A 49 -1.33 -3.30 -13.48
N SER A 50 -1.29 -2.94 -12.20
CA SER A 50 -2.47 -2.47 -11.47
C SER A 50 -2.71 -0.97 -11.64
N ASP A 51 -3.95 -0.55 -11.36
CA ASP A 51 -4.33 0.86 -11.28
C ASP A 51 -3.56 1.66 -10.23
N TYR A 52 -2.97 0.96 -9.26
CA TYR A 52 -2.34 1.54 -8.07
C TYR A 52 -0.82 1.40 -8.04
N GLY A 53 -0.26 0.50 -8.83
CA GLY A 53 1.16 0.22 -8.93
C GLY A 53 1.81 0.69 -10.23
N SER A 54 1.03 0.95 -11.29
CA SER A 54 1.56 1.51 -12.54
C SER A 54 2.00 2.97 -12.37
N MET A 55 3.15 3.36 -12.92
CA MET A 55 3.61 4.75 -12.93
C MET A 55 2.78 5.67 -13.85
N HIS A 56 1.89 5.12 -14.66
CA HIS A 56 1.11 5.91 -15.62
C HIS A 56 -0.33 6.17 -15.14
N ASN A 57 -0.77 5.48 -14.09
CA ASN A 57 -2.15 5.58 -13.60
C ASN A 57 -2.33 6.74 -12.61
N ALA A 58 -3.50 7.38 -12.66
CA ALA A 58 -3.78 8.60 -11.91
C ALA A 58 -3.84 8.40 -10.38
N ASN A 59 -4.24 7.20 -9.95
CA ASN A 59 -4.38 6.83 -8.54
C ASN A 59 -3.13 6.15 -7.96
N SER A 60 -2.09 5.97 -8.77
CA SER A 60 -0.84 5.39 -8.33
C SER A 60 0.01 6.42 -7.60
N ILE A 61 0.54 6.04 -6.43
CA ILE A 61 1.55 6.85 -5.75
C ILE A 61 2.86 6.87 -6.55
N TRP A 62 3.09 5.96 -7.49
CA TRP A 62 4.32 5.92 -8.27
C TRP A 62 4.32 6.85 -9.48
N ASN A 63 3.17 7.41 -9.84
CA ASN A 63 3.05 8.31 -10.98
C ASN A 63 3.72 9.67 -10.67
N PRO A 64 4.87 10.00 -11.29
CA PRO A 64 5.62 11.21 -10.98
C PRO A 64 4.91 12.51 -11.40
N ASP A 65 4.00 12.41 -12.36
CA ASP A 65 3.18 13.53 -12.84
C ASP A 65 1.77 13.52 -12.21
N GLY A 66 1.47 12.49 -11.41
CA GLY A 66 0.17 12.25 -10.80
C GLY A 66 -0.09 13.08 -9.55
N LYS A 67 -1.38 13.21 -9.21
CA LYS A 67 -1.85 13.88 -7.99
C LYS A 67 -1.30 13.23 -6.72
N TYR A 68 -1.08 11.92 -6.71
CA TYR A 68 -0.68 11.17 -5.51
C TYR A 68 0.79 10.72 -5.52
N GLY A 69 1.52 10.95 -6.60
CA GLY A 69 2.92 10.52 -6.73
C GLY A 69 3.94 11.60 -7.10
N SER A 70 3.47 12.79 -7.48
CA SER A 70 4.34 13.92 -7.83
C SER A 70 5.06 14.52 -6.62
N LYS A 71 6.25 15.10 -6.85
CA LYS A 71 7.04 15.73 -5.77
C LYS A 71 6.48 17.09 -5.31
N THR A 72 5.42 17.58 -5.95
CA THR A 72 4.85 18.93 -5.75
C THR A 72 3.41 18.96 -5.26
N SER A 73 2.64 17.88 -5.42
CA SER A 73 1.23 17.84 -5.02
C SER A 73 1.03 17.89 -3.50
N ASP A 74 -0.03 18.56 -3.06
CA ASP A 74 -0.46 18.58 -1.65
C ASP A 74 -0.97 17.22 -1.14
N PHE A 75 -1.19 16.25 -2.02
CA PHE A 75 -1.70 14.91 -1.71
C PHE A 75 -0.65 13.80 -1.79
N SER A 76 0.59 14.15 -2.15
CA SER A 76 1.64 13.18 -2.40
C SER A 76 2.44 12.88 -1.12
N PRO A 77 2.80 11.61 -0.87
CA PRO A 77 3.71 11.28 0.22
C PRO A 77 5.13 11.84 -0.04
N PHE A 78 5.46 12.18 -1.28
CA PHE A 78 6.80 12.60 -1.72
C PHE A 78 6.96 14.13 -1.80
N ASN A 79 5.98 14.90 -1.34
CA ASN A 79 6.11 16.34 -1.16
C ASN A 79 6.26 16.67 0.33
N LYS A 80 7.41 17.22 0.73
CA LYS A 80 7.70 17.59 2.12
C LYS A 80 6.75 18.67 2.68
N ARG A 81 6.11 19.44 1.80
CA ARG A 81 5.15 20.50 2.14
C ARG A 81 3.70 20.07 1.93
N ALA A 82 3.43 18.79 1.64
CA ALA A 82 2.08 18.30 1.43
C ALA A 82 1.17 18.58 2.64
N LYS A 83 -0.02 19.11 2.37
CA LYS A 83 -1.04 19.39 3.39
C LYS A 83 -1.89 18.17 3.73
N TYR A 84 -2.09 17.28 2.76
CA TYR A 84 -3.00 16.14 2.84
C TYR A 84 -2.29 14.85 2.41
N PRO A 85 -1.19 14.46 3.06
CA PRO A 85 -0.52 13.20 2.73
C PRO A 85 -1.47 12.01 2.94
N PRO A 86 -1.26 10.90 2.20
CA PRO A 86 -2.11 9.74 2.35
C PRO A 86 -1.99 9.08 3.73
N VAL A 87 -3.05 8.39 4.15
CA VAL A 87 -3.13 7.64 5.41
C VAL A 87 -3.14 6.14 5.15
N ILE A 88 -2.56 5.38 6.08
CA ILE A 88 -2.53 3.93 6.05
C ILE A 88 -3.65 3.41 6.95
N LEU A 89 -4.57 2.63 6.38
CA LEU A 89 -5.66 1.99 7.11
C LEU A 89 -5.55 0.47 7.00
N ASP A 90 -5.85 -0.23 8.09
CA ASP A 90 -6.10 -1.66 8.01
C ASP A 90 -7.54 -1.98 7.60
N ARG A 91 -7.87 -3.28 7.54
CA ARG A 91 -9.21 -3.76 7.16
C ARG A 91 -10.34 -3.31 8.08
N SER A 92 -10.04 -3.00 9.34
CA SER A 92 -11.02 -2.47 10.31
C SER A 92 -11.20 -0.95 10.21
N GLY A 93 -10.44 -0.28 9.34
CA GLY A 93 -10.41 1.18 9.25
C GLY A 93 -9.53 1.84 10.30
N LYS A 94 -8.79 1.06 11.11
CA LYS A 94 -7.84 1.62 12.07
C LYS A 94 -6.65 2.22 11.34
N SER A 95 -6.27 3.44 11.74
CA SER A 95 -5.14 4.16 11.18
C SER A 95 -3.81 3.66 11.74
N HIS A 96 -2.81 3.56 10.86
CA HIS A 96 -1.41 3.25 11.15
C HIS A 96 -0.47 4.43 10.84
N GLY A 97 -1.05 5.61 10.66
CA GLY A 97 -0.35 6.87 10.43
C GLY A 97 -0.28 7.30 8.96
N TYR A 98 0.31 8.48 8.75
CA TYR A 98 0.46 9.09 7.43
C TYR A 98 1.74 8.64 6.72
N ILE A 99 1.63 8.37 5.42
CA ILE A 99 2.78 8.13 4.54
C ILE A 99 3.29 9.48 4.02
N THR A 100 4.48 9.89 4.45
CA THR A 100 5.06 11.17 4.02
C THR A 100 6.56 11.26 4.27
N ILE A 101 7.28 11.94 3.38
CA ILE A 101 8.68 12.33 3.58
C ILE A 101 8.85 13.47 4.60
N ASN A 102 7.77 14.13 5.04
CA ASN A 102 7.84 15.11 6.11
C ASN A 102 7.96 14.41 7.48
N GLU A 103 9.19 14.27 7.97
CA GLU A 103 9.49 13.61 9.26
C GLU A 103 8.81 14.24 10.47
N LYS A 104 8.38 15.49 10.39
CA LYS A 104 7.70 16.22 11.47
C LYS A 104 6.18 16.21 11.34
N PHE A 105 5.63 15.51 10.35
CA PHE A 105 4.18 15.47 10.16
C PHE A 105 3.51 14.77 11.34
N PRO A 106 2.44 15.34 11.94
CA PRO A 106 1.74 14.71 13.06
C PRO A 106 1.22 13.32 12.69
N ASN A 107 1.40 12.34 13.58
CA ASN A 107 0.96 10.95 13.35
C ASN A 107 1.52 10.32 12.07
N ARG A 108 2.74 10.68 11.66
CA ARG A 108 3.47 9.99 10.59
C ARG A 108 3.64 8.51 10.93
N ALA A 109 3.59 7.66 9.91
CA ALA A 109 3.91 6.25 10.05
C ALA A 109 5.30 6.03 10.69
N PRO A 110 5.46 4.97 11.52
CA PRO A 110 6.70 4.74 12.28
C PRO A 110 7.94 4.62 11.38
N LYS A 111 9.07 5.15 11.88
CA LYS A 111 10.39 4.99 11.24
C LYS A 111 10.78 3.50 11.16
N GLY A 112 11.45 3.12 10.07
CA GLY A 112 11.86 1.74 9.80
C GLY A 112 10.73 0.82 9.31
N GLY A 113 9.48 1.29 9.29
CA GLY A 113 8.36 0.54 8.72
C GLY A 113 8.31 0.58 7.20
N MET A 114 7.43 -0.22 6.60
CA MET A 114 7.25 -0.29 5.14
C MET A 114 6.94 1.07 4.51
N ALA A 115 6.08 1.89 5.15
CA ALA A 115 5.76 3.22 4.64
C ALA A 115 6.94 4.21 4.69
N ASP A 116 7.80 4.08 5.71
CA ASP A 116 9.05 4.84 5.81
C ASP A 116 10.03 4.45 4.69
N ASN A 117 10.15 3.15 4.43
CA ASN A 117 10.96 2.63 3.32
C ASN A 117 10.45 3.09 1.95
N ILE A 118 9.13 3.08 1.72
CA ILE A 118 8.53 3.64 0.50
C ILE A 118 8.94 5.10 0.31
N CYS A 119 8.85 5.90 1.38
CA CYS A 119 9.23 7.31 1.34
C CYS A 119 10.73 7.50 1.07
N LYS A 120 11.56 6.67 1.68
CA LYS A 120 13.02 6.77 1.61
C LYS A 120 13.59 6.32 0.26
N TRP A 121 13.04 5.23 -0.29
CA TRP A 121 13.59 4.53 -1.45
C TRP A 121 12.75 4.70 -2.71
N ARG A 122 11.89 5.72 -2.75
CA ARG A 122 10.98 5.98 -3.89
C ARG A 122 11.68 5.87 -5.24
N ASP A 123 12.80 6.58 -5.40
CA ASP A 123 13.46 6.71 -6.70
C ASP A 123 14.04 5.35 -7.16
N ASP A 124 14.56 4.52 -6.25
CA ASP A 124 14.99 3.14 -6.56
C ASP A 124 13.80 2.19 -6.80
N ILE A 125 12.68 2.38 -6.09
CA ILE A 125 11.48 1.56 -6.24
C ILE A 125 10.89 1.73 -7.64
N ILE A 126 10.80 2.96 -8.14
CA ILE A 126 10.16 3.22 -9.44
C ILE A 126 10.99 2.73 -10.63
N GLU A 127 12.28 2.45 -10.46
CA GLU A 127 13.10 1.83 -11.50
C GLU A 127 12.66 0.38 -11.79
N ASP A 128 12.18 -0.34 -10.78
CA ASP A 128 11.72 -1.73 -10.87
C ASP A 128 10.77 -2.06 -9.71
N ILE A 129 9.52 -1.63 -9.82
CA ILE A 129 8.51 -1.72 -8.74
C ILE A 129 8.31 -3.18 -8.27
N PRO A 130 8.03 -4.15 -9.16
CA PRO A 130 7.78 -5.52 -8.73
C PRO A 130 9.07 -6.19 -8.24
N GLY A 131 10.21 -5.91 -8.88
CA GLY A 131 11.47 -6.51 -8.49
C GLY A 131 12.00 -5.96 -7.16
N TYR A 132 11.78 -4.68 -6.84
CA TYR A 132 12.08 -4.14 -5.51
C TYR A 132 11.31 -4.88 -4.42
N TYR A 133 10.00 -5.08 -4.62
CA TYR A 133 9.18 -5.87 -3.70
C TYR A 133 9.72 -7.30 -3.55
N ASN A 134 10.03 -7.97 -4.66
CA ASN A 134 10.50 -9.35 -4.64
C ASN A 134 11.85 -9.49 -3.92
N ARG A 135 12.79 -8.55 -4.09
CA ARG A 135 14.09 -8.58 -3.38
C ARG A 135 13.94 -8.52 -1.86
N LEU A 136 12.97 -7.75 -1.35
CA LEU A 136 12.78 -7.58 0.09
C LEU A 136 11.86 -8.63 0.72
N TYR A 137 10.82 -9.05 0.00
CA TYR A 137 9.70 -9.79 0.59
C TYR A 137 9.49 -11.18 -0.01
N ARG A 138 10.17 -11.50 -1.11
CA ARG A 138 10.17 -12.84 -1.75
C ARG A 138 11.57 -13.19 -2.27
N PRO A 139 12.60 -13.19 -1.40
CA PRO A 139 13.94 -13.55 -1.83
C PRO A 139 13.93 -14.94 -2.46
N LYS A 140 14.51 -15.07 -3.65
CA LYS A 140 14.76 -16.38 -4.25
C LYS A 140 15.89 -17.02 -3.43
N ASN A 141 15.59 -18.15 -2.78
CA ASN A 141 16.60 -19.02 -2.17
C ASN A 141 17.45 -19.67 -3.26
#